data_AF-A0A2L0EUM6-F1
#
_entry.id   AF-A0A2L0EUM6-F1
#
_cell.length_a   1.000
_cell.length_b   1.000
_cell.length_c   1.000
_cell.angle_alpha   90.00
_cell.angle_beta   90.00
_cell.angle_gamma   90.00
#
_symmetry.space_group_name_H-M   'P 1'
#
loop_
_entity.id
_entity.type
_entity.pdbx_description
1 polymer ?
#
loop_
_entity_poly.entity_id
_entity_poly.type
_entity_poly.pdbx_seq_one_letter_code
_entity_poly.pdbx_strand_id
1 'polypeptide(L)'
;MPAQASGTRPSRASTPDRPGSLPGTGSALPGGRASVPGGRASVPGGGASLFGANTSLPRTTLLTTAPPAARWLIAGAAASVAIVVAAALLRDDTSLAALETAVQTENAPPSDSAPRRPVEAPPSDAVPADELATAKARGVIALEALAARYPKDPAIFRALMERHALPPPYHAAALAAAKRLLELDPGAAGDDDVHRVVSGAAAGPPEVASAALELMASGMGSRGPDLLYDLAAGSSALKDRAARRLGEAAVLEQATPALRIAHELRVSPTCKARQALLQRAAKEGDRRAIDVLSPLLVGKSKGCGFFGTSRCPAPCASIAGDIKQTIQAIEVRAVSDPPAPGAAEAPPDR
;
A
#
# COMPACT_ATOMS: atom_id res chain seq x y z
N MET A 1 59.58 -38.97 17.37
CA MET A 1 58.86 -39.90 18.26
C MET A 1 57.37 -39.54 18.24
N PRO A 2 56.47 -40.53 18.28
CA PRO A 2 55.65 -41.10 17.18
C PRO A 2 54.45 -40.20 16.76
N ALA A 3 53.84 -40.27 15.57
CA ALA A 3 53.36 -41.33 14.67
C ALA A 3 51.93 -41.84 14.96
N GLN A 4 51.08 -41.79 13.91
CA GLN A 4 49.84 -42.56 13.66
C GLN A 4 48.60 -42.16 14.50
N ALA A 5 47.36 -42.21 14.02
CA ALA A 5 46.79 -43.23 13.16
C ALA A 5 45.65 -42.74 12.26
N SER A 6 45.66 -43.29 11.06
CA SER A 6 44.56 -43.40 10.10
C SER A 6 43.43 -44.26 10.66
N GLY A 7 42.18 -43.86 10.40
CA GLY A 7 40.98 -44.63 10.73
C GLY A 7 40.08 -44.79 9.52
N THR A 8 40.44 -45.70 8.61
CA THR A 8 39.58 -46.23 7.54
C THR A 8 38.55 -47.19 8.13
N ARG A 9 37.26 -46.96 7.84
CA ARG A 9 36.19 -47.97 7.97
C ARG A 9 35.52 -48.18 6.61
N PRO A 10 35.57 -49.39 6.04
CA PRO A 10 34.65 -49.83 5.00
C PRO A 10 33.61 -50.79 5.60
N SER A 11 32.34 -50.63 5.24
CA SER A 11 31.28 -51.67 5.26
C SER A 11 30.04 -51.07 4.58
N ARG A 12 29.73 -51.40 3.33
CA ARG A 12 29.10 -52.65 2.84
C ARG A 12 27.66 -52.78 3.32
N ALA A 13 26.70 -52.47 2.45
CA ALA A 13 25.49 -53.28 2.23
C ALA A 13 24.76 -52.79 0.98
N SER A 14 24.79 -53.66 -0.03
CA SER A 14 23.98 -53.61 -1.24
C SER A 14 22.51 -53.89 -0.91
N THR A 15 21.59 -53.26 -1.64
CA THR A 15 20.22 -53.79 -1.83
C THR A 15 19.89 -53.79 -3.33
N PRO A 16 19.09 -54.76 -3.80
CA PRO A 16 19.02 -55.12 -5.20
C PRO A 16 17.91 -54.40 -5.97
N ASP A 17 18.14 -54.36 -7.28
CA ASP A 17 17.22 -54.08 -8.36
C ASP A 17 15.82 -54.69 -8.16
N ARG A 18 14.81 -53.91 -8.55
CA ARG A 18 13.44 -54.37 -8.75
C ARG A 18 13.03 -54.11 -10.20
N PRO A 19 13.01 -55.12 -11.08
CA PRO A 19 12.40 -55.01 -12.38
C PRO A 19 10.91 -55.38 -12.27
N GLY A 20 10.05 -54.62 -12.94
CA GLY A 20 8.62 -54.87 -12.94
C GLY A 20 7.90 -54.04 -14.00
N SER A 21 8.13 -54.40 -15.26
CA SER A 21 7.27 -54.02 -16.39
C SER A 21 5.92 -54.73 -16.27
N LEU A 22 4.83 -54.01 -16.50
CA LEU A 22 3.55 -54.58 -16.93
C LEU A 22 3.02 -53.76 -18.11
N PRO A 23 2.81 -54.36 -19.29
CA PRO A 23 2.01 -53.79 -20.35
C PRO A 23 0.55 -54.25 -20.18
N GLY A 24 -0.40 -53.33 -20.29
CA GLY A 24 -1.82 -53.66 -20.15
C GLY A 24 -2.70 -52.68 -20.91
N THR A 25 -3.01 -53.06 -22.15
CA THR A 25 -4.36 -53.03 -22.78
C THR A 25 -5.23 -51.80 -22.46
N GLY A 26 -5.48 -50.89 -23.40
CA GLY A 26 -6.31 -51.20 -24.56
C GLY A 26 -7.78 -51.28 -24.15
N SER A 27 -8.47 -50.14 -24.16
CA SER A 27 -9.94 -50.08 -24.21
C SER A 27 -10.36 -48.81 -24.93
N ALA A 28 -10.76 -49.02 -26.17
CA ALA A 28 -11.45 -48.08 -27.02
C ALA A 28 -12.94 -47.99 -26.63
N LEU A 29 -13.59 -46.97 -27.19
CA LEU A 29 -15.03 -46.70 -27.32
C LEU A 29 -15.69 -45.85 -26.22
N PRO A 30 -16.82 -45.17 -26.50
CA PRO A 30 -17.21 -44.49 -27.74
C PRO A 30 -17.67 -43.04 -27.49
N GLY A 31 -17.89 -42.31 -28.58
CA GLY A 31 -18.45 -40.95 -28.56
C GLY A 31 -19.83 -40.88 -27.91
N GLY A 32 -20.01 -39.88 -27.05
CA GLY A 32 -21.29 -39.46 -26.50
C GLY A 32 -21.51 -37.99 -26.81
N ARG A 33 -22.33 -37.71 -27.84
CA ARG A 33 -22.97 -36.41 -28.04
C ARG A 33 -23.99 -36.22 -26.92
N ALA A 34 -23.76 -35.26 -26.03
CA ALA A 34 -24.78 -34.79 -25.09
C ALA A 34 -25.38 -33.48 -25.61
N SER A 35 -26.62 -33.56 -26.05
CA SER A 35 -27.51 -32.44 -26.33
C SER A 35 -27.68 -31.56 -25.10
N VAL A 36 -27.59 -30.24 -25.29
CA VAL A 36 -27.95 -29.23 -24.29
C VAL A 36 -29.44 -28.92 -24.45
N PRO A 37 -30.30 -29.14 -23.44
CA PRO A 37 -31.65 -28.62 -23.45
C PRO A 37 -31.67 -27.18 -22.95
N GLY A 38 -32.22 -26.29 -23.77
CA GLY A 38 -32.54 -24.92 -23.39
C GLY A 38 -33.66 -24.89 -22.35
N GLY A 39 -33.34 -24.43 -21.14
CA GLY A 39 -34.31 -24.10 -20.10
C GLY A 39 -34.57 -22.59 -20.09
N ARG A 40 -35.69 -22.17 -20.70
CA ARG A 40 -36.30 -20.86 -20.48
C ARG A 40 -36.93 -20.86 -19.09
N ALA A 41 -36.36 -20.11 -18.16
CA ALA A 41 -37.03 -19.81 -16.89
C ALA A 41 -37.87 -18.54 -17.05
N SER A 42 -39.19 -18.74 -17.16
CA SER A 42 -40.20 -17.71 -17.01
C SER A 42 -40.17 -17.15 -15.59
N VAL A 43 -40.05 -15.84 -15.45
CA VAL A 43 -40.27 -15.11 -14.20
C VAL A 43 -41.76 -14.76 -14.12
N PRO A 44 -42.52 -15.22 -13.11
CA PRO A 44 -43.88 -14.77 -12.91
C PRO A 44 -43.88 -13.45 -12.13
N GLY A 45 -44.59 -12.47 -12.70
CA GLY A 45 -45.03 -11.29 -11.97
C GLY A 45 -46.00 -11.67 -10.86
N GLY A 46 -45.77 -11.09 -9.69
CA GLY A 46 -46.68 -11.12 -8.55
C GLY A 46 -46.71 -9.73 -7.95
N GLY A 47 -47.64 -8.91 -8.40
CA GLY A 47 -48.06 -7.72 -7.66
C GLY A 47 -49.02 -8.13 -6.55
N ALA A 48 -48.78 -7.64 -5.33
CA ALA A 48 -49.81 -7.53 -4.31
C ALA A 48 -49.47 -6.37 -3.37
N SER A 49 -50.39 -5.43 -3.34
CA SER A 49 -50.45 -4.18 -2.60
C SER A 49 -50.66 -4.36 -1.09
N LEU A 50 -50.33 -3.29 -0.36
CA LEU A 50 -50.97 -2.80 0.89
C LEU A 50 -50.82 -3.65 2.16
N PHE A 51 -50.21 -3.07 3.20
CA PHE A 51 -50.90 -2.49 4.36
C PHE A 51 -49.86 -2.05 5.40
N GLY A 52 -50.13 -0.91 6.04
CA GLY A 52 -49.23 -0.28 6.98
C GLY A 52 -49.05 -1.06 8.28
N ALA A 53 -47.86 -0.93 8.86
CA ALA A 53 -47.61 -1.16 10.26
C ALA A 53 -46.64 -0.08 10.77
N ASN A 54 -47.22 0.96 11.39
CA ASN A 54 -46.49 1.87 12.26
C ASN A 54 -46.07 1.09 13.51
N THR A 55 -44.86 0.52 13.51
CA THR A 55 -44.23 0.03 14.74
C THR A 55 -43.38 1.14 15.34
N SER A 56 -44.00 1.89 16.25
CA SER A 56 -43.31 2.72 17.24
C SER A 56 -42.41 1.83 18.10
N LEU A 57 -41.09 1.95 17.92
CA LEU A 57 -40.11 1.28 18.76
C LEU A 57 -39.95 2.03 20.10
N PRO A 58 -40.00 1.34 21.25
CA PRO A 58 -39.79 1.96 22.56
C PRO A 58 -38.33 2.36 22.73
N ARG A 59 -38.14 3.66 22.95
CA ARG A 59 -36.85 4.30 23.19
C ARG A 59 -36.53 4.23 24.69
N THR A 60 -36.13 3.07 25.19
CA THR A 60 -35.66 2.93 26.59
C THR A 60 -34.56 1.88 26.75
N THR A 61 -33.47 2.33 27.37
CA THR A 61 -32.47 1.60 28.17
C THR A 61 -31.54 0.59 27.48
N LEU A 62 -30.46 1.10 26.89
CA LEU A 62 -29.22 0.35 26.60
C LEU A 62 -28.02 0.99 27.31
N LEU A 63 -28.00 0.97 28.64
CA LEU A 63 -26.89 1.54 29.43
C LEU A 63 -26.43 0.67 30.62
N THR A 64 -26.76 -0.61 30.66
CA THR A 64 -26.53 -1.43 31.87
C THR A 64 -25.79 -2.75 31.69
N THR A 65 -25.15 -3.01 30.54
CA THR A 65 -24.31 -4.21 30.37
C THR A 65 -23.03 -3.92 29.57
N ALA A 66 -22.14 -3.12 30.15
CA ALA A 66 -20.76 -2.98 29.69
C ALA A 66 -19.79 -3.60 30.71
N PRO A 67 -18.74 -4.33 30.28
CA PRO A 67 -17.75 -4.93 31.17
C PRO A 67 -16.99 -3.86 31.98
N PRO A 68 -16.59 -4.15 33.23
CA PRO A 68 -16.05 -3.15 34.16
C PRO A 68 -14.76 -2.46 33.67
N ALA A 69 -14.04 -3.06 32.72
CA ALA A 69 -12.86 -2.47 32.10
C ALA A 69 -13.17 -1.28 31.15
N ALA A 70 -14.37 -1.23 30.56
CA ALA A 70 -14.76 -0.15 29.63
C ALA A 70 -15.22 1.13 30.33
N ARG A 71 -15.52 1.08 31.64
CA ARG A 71 -15.98 2.23 32.42
C ARG A 71 -14.86 3.24 32.73
N TRP A 72 -13.61 2.79 32.76
CA TRP A 72 -12.45 3.66 33.02
C TRP A 72 -12.02 4.49 31.80
N LEU A 73 -12.33 4.04 30.57
CA LEU A 73 -11.95 4.77 29.35
C LEU A 73 -12.85 5.99 29.08
N ILE A 74 -14.13 5.95 29.49
CA ILE A 74 -15.07 7.07 29.30
C ILE A 74 -14.80 8.20 30.32
N ALA A 75 -14.39 7.86 31.55
CA ALA A 75 -14.02 8.87 32.55
C ALA A 75 -12.71 9.60 32.19
N GLY A 76 -11.75 8.93 31.55
CA GLY A 76 -10.49 9.54 31.10
C GLY A 76 -10.68 10.57 29.98
N ALA A 77 -11.58 10.31 29.03
CA ALA A 77 -11.82 11.22 27.91
C ALA A 77 -12.44 12.56 28.37
N ALA A 78 -13.40 12.52 29.30
CA ALA A 78 -14.03 13.74 29.84
C ALA A 78 -13.04 14.64 30.61
N ALA A 79 -12.11 14.04 31.37
CA ALA A 79 -11.09 14.78 32.10
C ALA A 79 -10.09 15.48 31.15
N SER A 80 -9.70 14.83 30.05
CA SER A 80 -8.79 15.43 29.06
C SER A 80 -9.40 16.65 28.34
N VAL A 81 -10.69 16.60 27.99
CA VAL A 81 -11.39 17.73 27.37
C VAL A 81 -11.52 18.89 28.36
N ALA A 82 -11.81 18.62 29.63
CA ALA A 82 -11.89 19.67 30.66
C ALA A 82 -10.54 20.37 30.88
N ILE A 83 -9.41 19.65 30.84
CA ILE A 83 -8.07 20.24 30.98
C ILE A 83 -7.72 21.11 29.76
N VAL A 84 -8.05 20.67 28.54
CA VAL A 84 -7.79 21.46 27.32
C VAL A 84 -8.66 22.72 27.28
N VAL A 85 -9.93 22.62 27.68
CA VAL A 85 -10.83 23.79 27.75
C VAL A 85 -10.40 24.75 28.87
N ALA A 86 -10.01 24.24 30.05
CA ALA A 86 -9.48 25.07 31.12
C ALA A 86 -8.17 25.79 30.69
N ALA A 87 -7.26 25.10 30.01
CA ALA A 87 -6.04 25.70 29.47
C ALA A 87 -6.31 26.72 28.36
N ALA A 88 -7.37 26.54 27.56
CA ALA A 88 -7.81 27.52 26.57
C ALA A 88 -8.45 28.76 27.21
N LEU A 89 -9.17 28.60 28.33
CA LEU A 89 -9.77 29.72 29.07
C LEU A 89 -8.78 30.46 29.98
N LEU A 90 -7.66 29.83 30.34
CA LEU A 90 -6.55 30.45 31.10
C LEU A 90 -5.48 31.09 30.18
N ARG A 91 -5.63 31.00 28.85
CA ARG A 91 -4.78 31.75 27.92
C ARG A 91 -5.26 33.20 27.89
N ASP A 92 -4.54 34.06 28.59
CA ASP A 92 -4.71 35.52 28.49
C ASP A 92 -4.46 36.00 27.05
N ASP A 93 -5.46 36.66 26.46
CA ASP A 93 -5.43 37.28 25.12
C ASP A 93 -4.31 38.34 24.97
N THR A 94 -3.69 38.77 26.06
CA THR A 94 -2.60 39.75 26.08
C THR A 94 -1.28 39.20 25.53
N SER A 95 -1.10 37.87 25.51
CA SER A 95 0.13 37.24 25.03
C SER A 95 0.23 37.13 23.50
N LEU A 96 -0.90 37.15 22.78
CA LEU A 96 -0.92 37.12 21.31
C LEU A 96 -0.66 38.51 20.70
N ALA A 97 -1.15 39.59 21.32
CA ALA A 97 -0.92 40.95 20.85
C ALA A 97 0.55 41.41 20.97
N ALA A 98 1.30 40.85 21.92
CA ALA A 98 2.73 41.14 22.11
C ALA A 98 3.65 40.43 21.09
N LEU A 99 3.22 39.28 20.55
CA LEU A 99 3.96 38.56 19.51
C LEU A 99 3.75 39.18 18.12
N GLU A 100 2.58 39.75 17.85
CA GLU A 100 2.28 40.41 16.58
C GLU A 100 2.99 41.77 16.42
N THR A 101 3.31 42.44 17.53
CA THR A 101 4.08 43.70 17.53
C THR A 101 5.59 43.50 17.43
N ALA A 102 6.12 42.35 17.86
CA ALA A 102 7.57 42.08 17.75
C ALA A 102 8.03 41.78 16.32
N VAL A 103 7.15 41.24 15.45
CA VAL A 103 7.48 40.89 14.06
C VAL A 103 7.47 42.09 13.11
N GLN A 104 6.81 43.20 13.49
CA GLN A 104 6.73 44.40 12.64
C GLN A 104 7.91 45.38 12.78
N THR A 105 8.78 45.22 13.78
CA THR A 105 9.84 46.21 14.04
C THR A 105 11.19 45.87 13.39
N GLU A 106 11.33 44.67 12.80
CA GLU A 106 12.56 44.21 12.13
C GLU A 106 12.42 44.14 10.60
N ASN A 107 11.66 45.07 10.02
CA ASN A 107 11.57 45.23 8.56
C ASN A 107 11.54 46.73 8.17
N ALA A 108 12.49 47.50 8.72
CA ALA A 108 12.80 48.83 8.21
C ALA A 108 13.94 48.69 7.16
N PRO A 109 13.66 48.89 5.86
CA PRO A 109 14.73 48.88 4.85
C PRO A 109 15.57 50.16 4.91
N PRO A 110 16.90 50.09 4.71
CA PRO A 110 17.72 51.27 4.49
C PRO A 110 17.34 51.94 3.17
N SER A 111 16.86 53.18 3.30
CA SER A 111 16.52 54.08 2.22
C SER A 111 17.79 54.67 1.60
N ASP A 112 18.37 54.02 0.59
CA ASP A 112 19.10 54.72 -0.47
C ASP A 112 19.35 53.80 -1.67
N SER A 113 18.60 53.99 -2.77
CA SER A 113 19.01 53.58 -4.12
C SER A 113 18.05 54.10 -5.18
N ALA A 114 18.63 54.82 -6.13
CA ALA A 114 18.03 55.39 -7.34
C ALA A 114 17.09 54.44 -8.12
N PRO A 115 16.13 54.98 -8.88
CA PRO A 115 15.18 54.19 -9.66
C PRO A 115 15.89 53.39 -10.76
N ARG A 116 16.23 52.13 -10.47
CA ARG A 116 16.59 51.16 -11.51
C ARG A 116 15.33 50.81 -12.28
N ARG A 117 15.38 51.02 -13.60
CA ARG A 117 14.37 50.53 -14.54
C ARG A 117 14.11 49.04 -14.24
N PRO A 118 12.84 48.63 -14.05
CA PRO A 118 12.49 47.22 -13.94
C PRO A 118 13.00 46.50 -15.19
N VAL A 119 14.02 45.67 -15.02
CA VAL A 119 14.38 44.68 -16.03
C VAL A 119 13.30 43.63 -15.92
N GLU A 120 12.41 43.61 -16.92
CA GLU A 120 11.35 42.63 -17.07
C GLU A 120 12.00 41.24 -17.08
N ALA A 121 11.88 40.53 -15.96
CA ALA A 121 12.41 39.18 -15.83
C ALA A 121 11.73 38.31 -16.89
N PRO A 122 12.48 37.39 -17.53
CA PRO A 122 11.89 36.46 -18.48
C PRO A 122 10.71 35.74 -17.81
N PRO A 123 9.62 35.44 -18.55
CA PRO A 123 8.47 34.75 -18.00
C PRO A 123 8.93 33.41 -17.42
N SER A 124 9.02 33.35 -16.10
CA SER A 124 9.30 32.11 -15.38
C SER A 124 8.04 31.26 -15.49
N ASP A 125 8.19 30.04 -16.00
CA ASP A 125 7.13 29.03 -16.02
C ASP A 125 6.75 28.58 -14.58
N ALA A 126 7.51 29.00 -13.56
CA ALA A 126 7.28 28.74 -12.15
C ALA A 126 6.53 29.89 -11.44
N VAL A 127 5.56 29.52 -10.62
CA VAL A 127 4.75 30.45 -9.83
C VAL A 127 5.56 31.06 -8.68
N PRO A 128 5.40 32.37 -8.41
CA PRO A 128 5.96 32.97 -7.20
C PRO A 128 5.43 32.29 -5.92
N ALA A 129 6.32 32.05 -4.95
CA ALA A 129 5.98 31.31 -3.73
C ALA A 129 4.88 31.99 -2.89
N ASP A 130 4.85 33.33 -2.90
CA ASP A 130 3.85 34.16 -2.26
C ASP A 130 2.47 34.07 -2.95
N GLU A 131 2.44 34.00 -4.29
CA GLU A 131 1.21 33.79 -5.06
C GLU A 131 0.63 32.40 -4.77
N LEU A 132 1.46 31.35 -4.74
CA LEU A 132 1.04 30.00 -4.37
C LEU A 132 0.55 29.90 -2.92
N ALA A 133 1.26 30.50 -1.97
CA ALA A 133 0.83 30.53 -0.57
C ALA A 133 -0.52 31.24 -0.41
N THR A 134 -0.71 32.36 -1.11
CA THR A 134 -1.98 33.10 -1.14
C THR A 134 -3.11 32.26 -1.74
N ALA A 135 -2.85 31.56 -2.85
CA ALA A 135 -3.84 30.68 -3.46
C ALA A 135 -4.19 29.48 -2.57
N LYS A 136 -3.19 28.87 -1.93
CA LYS A 136 -3.39 27.81 -0.93
C LYS A 136 -4.29 28.27 0.22
N ALA A 137 -4.14 29.51 0.69
CA ALA A 137 -4.98 30.08 1.73
C ALA A 137 -6.42 30.37 1.26
N ARG A 138 -6.59 30.78 0.01
CA ARG A 138 -7.91 31.07 -0.60
C ARG A 138 -8.68 29.82 -1.02
N GLY A 139 -8.02 28.67 -1.12
CA GLY A 139 -8.64 27.36 -1.39
C GLY A 139 -8.61 26.93 -2.86
N VAL A 140 -9.41 25.91 -3.19
CA VAL A 140 -9.36 25.19 -4.47
C VAL A 140 -9.57 26.10 -5.68
N ILE A 141 -10.59 26.97 -5.66
CA ILE A 141 -10.91 27.86 -6.80
C ILE A 141 -9.73 28.79 -7.15
N ALA A 142 -9.00 29.28 -6.14
CA ALA A 142 -7.83 30.12 -6.36
C ALA A 142 -6.66 29.32 -6.94
N LEU A 143 -6.48 28.07 -6.48
CA LEU A 143 -5.46 27.17 -7.01
C LEU A 143 -5.76 26.73 -8.45
N GLU A 144 -7.02 26.50 -8.82
CA GLU A 144 -7.42 26.20 -10.20
C GLU A 144 -7.18 27.39 -11.13
N ALA A 145 -7.52 28.60 -10.69
CA ALA A 145 -7.20 29.81 -11.44
C ALA A 145 -5.69 29.99 -11.63
N LEU A 146 -4.89 29.60 -10.63
CA LEU A 146 -3.43 29.61 -10.71
C LEU A 146 -2.91 28.54 -11.67
N ALA A 147 -3.47 27.33 -11.65
CA ALA A 147 -3.13 26.24 -12.56
C ALA A 147 -3.43 26.60 -14.03
N ALA A 148 -4.48 27.38 -14.28
CA ALA A 148 -4.77 27.89 -15.62
C ALA A 148 -3.71 28.88 -16.13
N ARG A 149 -3.09 29.65 -15.23
CA ARG A 149 -2.01 30.60 -15.56
C ARG A 149 -0.65 29.93 -15.69
N TYR A 150 -0.37 28.94 -14.84
CA TYR A 150 0.91 28.23 -14.77
C TYR A 150 0.71 26.71 -14.94
N PRO A 151 0.31 26.22 -16.12
CA PRO A 151 -0.11 24.82 -16.34
C PRO A 151 1.03 23.79 -16.32
N LYS A 152 2.28 24.25 -16.15
CA LYS A 152 3.49 23.42 -16.10
C LYS A 152 4.14 23.36 -14.71
N ASP A 153 3.62 24.10 -13.74
CA ASP A 153 4.21 24.12 -12.41
C ASP A 153 3.70 22.94 -11.55
N PRO A 154 4.56 21.97 -11.19
CA PRO A 154 4.14 20.83 -10.37
C PRO A 154 3.68 21.22 -8.96
N ALA A 155 4.19 22.32 -8.38
CA ALA A 155 3.86 22.73 -7.02
C ALA A 155 2.38 23.09 -6.86
N ILE A 156 1.75 23.61 -7.93
CA ILE A 156 0.32 23.92 -7.97
C ILE A 156 -0.51 22.62 -7.95
N PHE A 157 -0.14 21.64 -8.77
CA PHE A 157 -0.87 20.36 -8.83
C PHE A 157 -0.70 19.52 -7.56
N ARG A 158 0.45 19.60 -6.89
CA ARG A 158 0.63 19.04 -5.54
C ARG A 158 -0.34 19.67 -4.55
N ALA A 159 -0.42 21.00 -4.54
CA ALA A 159 -1.37 21.73 -3.67
C ALA A 159 -2.84 21.40 -3.98
N LEU A 160 -3.22 21.32 -5.25
CA LEU A 160 -4.56 20.92 -5.67
C LEU A 160 -4.89 19.50 -5.23
N MET A 161 -3.97 18.54 -5.45
CA MET A 161 -4.13 17.15 -5.03
C MET A 161 -4.39 17.05 -3.52
N GLU A 162 -3.57 17.69 -2.69
CA GLU A 162 -3.72 17.70 -1.23
C GLU A 162 -5.05 18.33 -0.79
N ARG A 163 -5.46 19.45 -1.42
CA ARG A 163 -6.72 20.12 -1.10
C ARG A 163 -7.94 19.29 -1.50
N HIS A 164 -7.91 18.62 -2.65
CA HIS A 164 -8.98 17.72 -3.07
C HIS A 164 -9.00 16.40 -2.31
N ALA A 165 -7.92 16.02 -1.63
CA ALA A 165 -7.87 14.80 -0.83
C ALA A 165 -8.70 14.88 0.47
N LEU A 166 -9.11 16.08 0.89
CA LEU A 166 -9.85 16.35 2.13
C LEU A 166 -11.23 16.96 1.83
N PRO A 167 -12.33 16.52 2.47
CA PRO A 167 -12.80 15.16 2.78
C PRO A 167 -13.44 14.45 1.56
N PRO A 168 -13.84 13.16 1.64
CA PRO A 168 -14.63 12.52 0.58
C PRO A 168 -15.87 13.36 0.22
N PRO A 169 -16.31 13.45 -1.06
CA PRO A 169 -16.11 12.50 -2.15
C PRO A 169 -15.07 12.92 -3.23
N TYR A 170 -14.21 13.91 -2.97
CA TYR A 170 -13.40 14.59 -3.99
C TYR A 170 -12.17 13.81 -4.53
N HIS A 171 -12.13 12.49 -4.34
CA HIS A 171 -11.01 11.65 -4.79
C HIS A 171 -10.79 11.68 -6.32
N ALA A 172 -11.84 11.93 -7.12
CA ALA A 172 -11.69 12.04 -8.58
C ALA A 172 -10.86 13.27 -8.99
N ALA A 173 -11.12 14.44 -8.40
CA ALA A 173 -10.36 15.66 -8.65
C ALA A 173 -8.93 15.54 -8.11
N ALA A 174 -8.77 14.92 -6.93
CA ALA A 174 -7.46 14.63 -6.36
C ALA A 174 -6.62 13.72 -7.28
N LEU A 175 -7.22 12.66 -7.84
CA LEU A 175 -6.55 11.79 -8.80
C LEU A 175 -6.19 12.50 -10.11
N ALA A 176 -7.05 13.39 -10.61
CA ALA A 176 -6.76 14.18 -11.80
C ALA A 176 -5.56 15.10 -11.57
N ALA A 177 -5.51 15.78 -10.42
CA ALA A 177 -4.36 16.59 -10.01
C ALA A 177 -3.10 15.74 -9.81
N ALA A 178 -3.20 14.56 -9.18
CA ALA A 178 -2.09 13.63 -9.01
C ALA A 178 -1.53 13.13 -10.35
N LYS A 179 -2.40 12.77 -11.30
CA LYS A 179 -1.99 12.38 -12.66
C LYS A 179 -1.21 13.52 -13.33
N ARG A 180 -1.74 14.75 -13.25
CA ARG A 180 -1.09 15.91 -13.86
C ARG A 180 0.25 16.24 -13.19
N LEU A 181 0.32 16.10 -11.86
CA LEU A 181 1.58 16.21 -11.11
C LEU A 181 2.61 15.20 -11.62
N LEU A 182 2.25 13.92 -11.76
CA LEU A 182 3.15 12.86 -12.22
C LEU A 182 3.61 13.02 -13.68
N GLU A 183 2.79 13.64 -14.54
CA GLU A 183 3.18 14.01 -15.91
C GLU A 183 4.26 15.10 -15.94
N LEU A 184 4.23 16.02 -14.98
CA LEU A 184 5.17 17.15 -14.88
C LEU A 184 6.41 16.80 -14.07
N ASP A 185 6.24 16.02 -13.01
CA ASP A 185 7.26 15.56 -12.08
C ASP A 185 7.07 14.06 -11.77
N PRO A 186 7.68 13.16 -12.56
CA PRO A 186 7.67 11.72 -12.27
C PRO A 186 8.31 11.36 -10.92
N GLY A 187 9.16 12.22 -10.36
CA GLY A 187 9.78 12.03 -9.05
C GLY A 187 8.77 12.07 -7.91
N ALA A 188 7.67 12.83 -8.08
CA ALA A 188 6.57 12.90 -7.12
C ALA A 188 5.87 11.54 -6.88
N ALA A 189 6.11 10.53 -7.75
CA ALA A 189 5.67 9.17 -7.50
C ALA A 189 6.26 8.56 -6.22
N GLY A 190 7.35 9.12 -5.68
CA GLY A 190 7.93 8.72 -4.40
C GLY A 190 7.36 9.47 -3.17
N ASP A 191 6.49 10.45 -3.36
CA ASP A 191 5.96 11.27 -2.27
C ASP A 191 4.87 10.50 -1.48
N ASP A 192 4.99 10.52 -0.16
CA ASP A 192 4.02 9.85 0.74
C ASP A 192 2.60 10.42 0.61
N ASP A 193 2.46 11.70 0.33
CA ASP A 193 1.15 12.33 0.08
C ASP A 193 0.50 11.78 -1.19
N VAL A 194 1.27 11.61 -2.28
CA VAL A 194 0.78 11.01 -3.53
C VAL A 194 0.35 9.56 -3.28
N HIS A 195 1.19 8.77 -2.59
CA HIS A 195 0.87 7.40 -2.20
C HIS A 195 -0.43 7.30 -1.40
N ARG A 196 -0.60 8.18 -0.40
CA ARG A 196 -1.79 8.21 0.45
C ARG A 196 -3.04 8.56 -0.34
N VAL A 197 -2.97 9.57 -1.21
CA VAL A 197 -4.10 10.02 -2.04
C VAL A 197 -4.50 8.93 -3.04
N VAL A 198 -3.55 8.35 -3.76
CA VAL A 198 -3.81 7.31 -4.77
C VAL A 198 -4.35 6.04 -4.12
N SER A 199 -3.78 5.61 -2.99
CA SER A 199 -4.27 4.44 -2.23
C SER A 199 -5.67 4.67 -1.64
N GLY A 200 -5.92 5.87 -1.10
CA GLY A 200 -7.23 6.26 -0.60
C GLY A 200 -8.29 6.27 -1.71
N ALA A 201 -7.93 6.82 -2.87
CA ALA A 201 -8.80 6.84 -4.04
C ALA A 201 -9.09 5.42 -4.58
N ALA A 202 -8.11 4.51 -4.49
CA ALA A 202 -8.30 3.10 -4.82
C ALA A 202 -9.36 2.43 -3.93
N ALA A 203 -9.54 2.88 -2.69
CA ALA A 203 -10.56 2.40 -1.75
C ALA A 203 -11.92 3.09 -1.89
N GLY A 204 -12.03 4.08 -2.79
CA GLY A 204 -13.24 4.84 -3.03
C GLY A 204 -14.29 4.13 -3.90
N PRO A 205 -15.25 4.89 -4.48
CA PRO A 205 -16.23 4.38 -5.43
C PRO A 205 -15.57 3.65 -6.61
N PRO A 206 -16.25 2.68 -7.25
CA PRO A 206 -15.65 1.77 -8.23
C PRO A 206 -14.98 2.46 -9.43
N GLU A 207 -15.54 3.58 -9.91
CA GLU A 207 -14.96 4.36 -11.01
C GLU A 207 -13.63 5.01 -10.61
N VAL A 208 -13.61 5.67 -9.45
CA VAL A 208 -12.41 6.29 -8.88
C VAL A 208 -11.36 5.23 -8.56
N ALA A 209 -11.79 4.10 -8.00
CA ALA A 209 -10.92 2.99 -7.67
C ALA A 209 -10.23 2.41 -8.92
N SER A 210 -10.97 2.28 -10.02
CA SER A 210 -10.44 1.78 -11.28
C SER A 210 -9.43 2.76 -11.89
N ALA A 211 -9.71 4.06 -11.83
CA ALA A 211 -8.78 5.11 -12.28
C ALA A 211 -7.49 5.16 -11.42
N ALA A 212 -7.60 4.97 -10.10
CA ALA A 212 -6.44 4.91 -9.21
C ALA A 212 -5.56 3.69 -9.53
N LEU A 213 -6.16 2.51 -9.71
CA LEU A 213 -5.43 1.29 -10.08
C LEU A 213 -4.74 1.41 -11.45
N GLU A 214 -5.38 2.08 -12.41
CA GLU A 214 -4.77 2.37 -13.71
C GLU A 214 -3.60 3.35 -13.59
N LEU A 215 -3.73 4.38 -12.75
CA LEU A 215 -2.66 5.33 -12.48
C LEU A 215 -1.45 4.63 -11.83
N MET A 216 -1.67 3.70 -10.89
CA MET A 216 -0.60 2.87 -10.34
C MET A 216 0.00 1.92 -11.38
N ALA A 217 -0.79 1.40 -12.32
CA ALA A 217 -0.31 0.45 -13.32
C ALA A 217 0.61 1.09 -14.38
N SER A 218 0.44 2.39 -14.66
CA SER A 218 1.10 3.04 -15.81
C SER A 218 1.69 4.43 -15.55
N GLY A 219 1.14 5.20 -14.62
CA GLY A 219 1.48 6.62 -14.43
C GLY A 219 2.49 6.92 -13.33
N MET A 220 2.81 5.93 -12.47
CA MET A 220 3.73 6.10 -11.33
C MET A 220 5.11 5.46 -11.55
N GLY A 221 5.40 4.99 -12.77
CA GLY A 221 6.64 4.27 -13.08
C GLY A 221 6.81 3.04 -12.18
N SER A 222 8.02 2.80 -11.67
CA SER A 222 8.30 1.62 -10.84
C SER A 222 7.65 1.62 -9.46
N ARG A 223 7.23 2.80 -8.96
CA ARG A 223 6.56 2.95 -7.65
C ARG A 223 5.11 2.46 -7.67
N GLY A 224 4.46 2.55 -8.82
CA GLY A 224 3.08 2.12 -9.01
C GLY A 224 2.88 0.62 -8.76
N PRO A 225 3.67 -0.27 -9.39
CA PRO A 225 3.66 -1.71 -9.09
C PRO A 225 3.97 -2.04 -7.62
N ASP A 226 4.85 -1.27 -6.97
CA ASP A 226 5.13 -1.44 -5.53
C ASP A 226 3.85 -1.19 -4.71
N LEU A 227 3.11 -0.12 -5.01
CA LEU A 227 1.85 0.20 -4.35
C LEU A 227 0.75 -0.86 -4.63
N LEU A 228 0.67 -1.36 -5.86
CA LEU A 228 -0.24 -2.47 -6.20
C LEU A 228 0.07 -3.74 -5.40
N TYR A 229 1.35 -4.02 -5.15
CA TYR A 229 1.76 -5.19 -4.35
C TYR A 229 1.38 -5.05 -2.89
N ASP A 230 1.49 -3.87 -2.31
CA ASP A 230 1.07 -3.59 -0.94
C ASP A 230 -0.45 -3.73 -0.79
N LEU A 231 -1.22 -3.19 -1.73
CA LEU A 231 -2.67 -3.37 -1.78
C LEU A 231 -3.07 -4.85 -1.96
N ALA A 232 -2.34 -5.60 -2.78
CA ALA A 232 -2.55 -7.04 -2.99
C ALA A 232 -2.11 -7.91 -1.78
N ALA A 233 -1.18 -7.40 -0.95
CA ALA A 233 -0.74 -8.05 0.27
C ALA A 233 -1.73 -7.86 1.43
N GLY A 234 -2.44 -6.73 1.43
CA GLY A 234 -3.39 -6.34 2.47
C GLY A 234 -4.67 -7.19 2.53
N SER A 235 -5.57 -6.80 3.43
CA SER A 235 -6.86 -7.47 3.69
C SER A 235 -8.07 -6.72 3.12
N SER A 236 -7.85 -5.72 2.26
CA SER A 236 -8.92 -4.87 1.74
C SER A 236 -9.76 -5.59 0.67
N ALA A 237 -10.98 -5.08 0.44
CA ALA A 237 -11.81 -5.51 -0.68
C ALA A 237 -11.16 -5.29 -2.06
N LEU A 238 -10.06 -4.51 -2.12
CA LEU A 238 -9.31 -4.24 -3.33
C LEU A 238 -8.27 -5.30 -3.64
N LYS A 239 -7.95 -6.18 -2.69
CA LYS A 239 -6.88 -7.17 -2.81
C LYS A 239 -6.89 -7.89 -4.16
N ASP A 240 -8.05 -8.44 -4.53
CA ASP A 240 -8.18 -9.21 -5.78
C ASP A 240 -8.06 -8.33 -7.03
N ARG A 241 -8.51 -7.07 -6.97
CA ARG A 241 -8.38 -6.11 -8.08
C ARG A 241 -6.91 -5.70 -8.27
N ALA A 242 -6.23 -5.35 -7.19
CA ALA A 242 -4.82 -5.00 -7.20
C ALA A 242 -3.94 -6.20 -7.64
N ALA A 243 -4.23 -7.40 -7.12
CA ALA A 243 -3.51 -8.61 -7.53
C ALA A 243 -3.69 -8.95 -9.01
N ARG A 244 -4.90 -8.75 -9.57
CA ARG A 244 -5.14 -8.92 -11.01
C ARG A 244 -4.32 -7.93 -11.84
N ARG A 245 -4.34 -6.63 -11.49
CA ARG A 245 -3.56 -5.61 -12.19
C ARG A 245 -2.06 -5.86 -12.10
N LEU A 246 -1.56 -6.22 -10.92
CA LEU A 246 -0.15 -6.56 -10.74
C LEU A 246 0.29 -7.80 -11.52
N GLY A 247 -0.62 -8.73 -11.81
CA GLY A 247 -0.33 -9.92 -12.61
C GLY A 247 -0.24 -9.66 -14.12
N GLU A 248 -0.55 -8.45 -14.59
CA GLU A 248 -0.41 -8.08 -16.00
C GLU A 248 1.08 -7.91 -16.37
N ALA A 249 1.50 -8.50 -17.49
CA ALA A 249 2.90 -8.50 -17.90
C ALA A 249 3.47 -7.07 -18.05
N ALA A 250 2.69 -6.15 -18.63
CA ALA A 250 3.09 -4.75 -18.80
C ALA A 250 3.38 -4.03 -17.47
N VAL A 251 2.66 -4.37 -16.40
CA VAL A 251 2.87 -3.79 -15.05
C VAL A 251 4.13 -4.37 -14.41
N LEU A 252 4.37 -5.68 -14.59
CA LEU A 252 5.59 -6.33 -14.09
C LEU A 252 6.86 -5.89 -14.84
N GLU A 253 6.76 -5.44 -16.08
CA GLU A 253 7.89 -4.84 -16.82
C GLU A 253 8.35 -3.53 -16.18
N GLN A 254 7.43 -2.75 -15.62
CA GLN A 254 7.75 -1.51 -14.88
C GLN A 254 8.23 -1.79 -13.46
N ALA A 255 7.94 -2.96 -12.91
CA ALA A 255 8.32 -3.33 -11.55
C ALA A 255 9.83 -3.47 -11.37
N THR A 256 10.30 -3.09 -10.18
CA THR A 256 11.68 -3.34 -9.76
C THR A 256 12.00 -4.85 -9.77
N PRO A 257 13.25 -5.27 -10.01
CA PRO A 257 13.62 -6.70 -9.99
C PRO A 257 13.26 -7.37 -8.64
N ALA A 258 13.44 -6.66 -7.53
CA ALA A 258 13.08 -7.13 -6.20
C ALA A 258 11.58 -7.42 -6.07
N LEU A 259 10.74 -6.53 -6.58
CA LEU A 259 9.28 -6.71 -6.59
C LEU A 259 8.87 -7.91 -7.45
N ARG A 260 9.46 -8.06 -8.64
CA ARG A 260 9.16 -9.18 -9.54
C ARG A 260 9.39 -10.52 -8.84
N ILE A 261 10.53 -10.67 -8.15
CA ILE A 261 10.81 -11.88 -7.36
C ILE A 261 9.81 -12.07 -6.22
N ALA A 262 9.49 -11.01 -5.47
CA ALA A 262 8.52 -11.11 -4.37
C ALA A 262 7.14 -11.54 -4.89
N HIS A 263 6.71 -11.01 -6.03
CA HIS A 263 5.49 -11.42 -6.72
C HIS A 263 5.55 -12.88 -7.18
N GLU A 264 6.61 -13.28 -7.91
CA GLU A 264 6.83 -14.66 -8.38
C GLU A 264 6.78 -15.67 -7.21
N LEU A 265 7.44 -15.37 -6.07
CA LEU A 265 7.41 -16.19 -4.86
C LEU A 265 6.00 -16.32 -4.26
N ARG A 266 5.22 -15.24 -4.29
CA ARG A 266 3.86 -15.19 -3.74
C ARG A 266 2.90 -16.01 -4.58
N VAL A 267 2.93 -15.86 -5.91
CA VAL A 267 2.02 -16.57 -6.83
C VAL A 267 2.44 -18.02 -7.09
N SER A 268 3.69 -18.40 -6.77
CA SER A 268 4.17 -19.77 -6.88
C SER A 268 3.38 -20.73 -5.97
N PRO A 269 2.65 -21.73 -6.51
CA PRO A 269 1.73 -22.54 -5.71
C PRO A 269 2.43 -23.61 -4.86
N THR A 270 3.62 -24.08 -5.26
CA THR A 270 4.31 -25.21 -4.63
C THR A 270 5.64 -24.80 -4.02
N CYS A 271 6.07 -25.52 -2.98
CA CYS A 271 7.39 -25.29 -2.37
C CYS A 271 8.52 -25.53 -3.38
N LYS A 272 8.39 -26.51 -4.30
CA LYS A 272 9.37 -26.77 -5.36
C LYS A 272 9.50 -25.60 -6.34
N ALA A 273 8.38 -24.98 -6.72
CA ALA A 273 8.39 -23.77 -7.56
C ALA A 273 9.09 -22.61 -6.85
N ARG A 274 8.79 -22.39 -5.56
CA ARG A 274 9.48 -21.39 -4.75
C ARG A 274 10.98 -21.68 -4.58
N GLN A 275 11.35 -22.95 -4.40
CA GLN A 275 12.76 -23.37 -4.25
C GLN A 275 13.60 -22.93 -5.46
N ALA A 276 13.07 -23.07 -6.68
CA ALA A 276 13.76 -22.64 -7.90
C ALA A 276 14.02 -21.12 -7.94
N LEU A 277 13.25 -20.33 -7.19
CA LEU A 277 13.39 -18.87 -7.12
C LEU A 277 14.34 -18.39 -6.02
N LEU A 278 14.70 -19.25 -5.05
CA LEU A 278 15.47 -18.84 -3.86
C LEU A 278 16.85 -18.25 -4.21
N GLN A 279 17.54 -18.81 -5.20
CA GLN A 279 18.83 -18.27 -5.64
C GLN A 279 18.72 -16.86 -6.25
N ARG A 280 17.66 -16.59 -7.01
CA ARG A 280 17.38 -15.23 -7.53
C ARG A 280 16.95 -14.30 -6.40
N ALA A 281 16.11 -14.78 -5.49
CA ALA A 281 15.66 -14.01 -4.33
C ALA A 281 16.80 -13.61 -3.39
N ALA A 282 17.82 -14.45 -3.21
CA ALA A 282 19.00 -14.10 -2.44
C ALA A 282 19.78 -12.91 -3.06
N LYS A 283 19.74 -12.76 -4.39
CA LYS A 283 20.46 -11.70 -5.12
C LYS A 283 19.64 -10.43 -5.28
N GLU A 284 18.37 -10.57 -5.62
CA GLU A 284 17.50 -9.47 -6.07
C GLU A 284 16.39 -9.14 -5.06
N GLY A 285 16.00 -10.09 -4.20
CA GLY A 285 14.84 -9.95 -3.31
C GLY A 285 15.08 -8.99 -2.16
N ASP A 286 14.04 -8.31 -1.70
CA ASP A 286 14.07 -7.35 -0.60
C ASP A 286 13.19 -7.79 0.59
N ARG A 287 12.83 -6.85 1.48
CA ARG A 287 11.97 -7.09 2.64
C ARG A 287 10.67 -7.79 2.28
N ARG A 288 10.09 -7.51 1.11
CA ARG A 288 8.83 -8.11 0.66
C ARG A 288 8.96 -9.60 0.36
N ALA A 289 10.12 -10.02 -0.15
CA ALA A 289 10.42 -11.43 -0.34
C ALA A 289 10.55 -12.15 1.01
N ILE A 290 11.15 -11.50 2.03
CA ILE A 290 11.20 -12.03 3.39
C ILE A 290 9.79 -12.23 3.96
N ASP A 291 8.87 -11.28 3.74
CA ASP A 291 7.50 -11.37 4.24
C ASP A 291 6.70 -12.52 3.59
N VAL A 292 7.03 -12.88 2.35
CA VAL A 292 6.46 -14.05 1.66
C VAL A 292 7.08 -15.36 2.17
N LEU A 293 8.39 -15.37 2.45
CA LEU A 293 9.13 -16.57 2.84
C LEU A 293 8.99 -16.92 4.33
N SER A 294 8.94 -15.94 5.22
CA SER A 294 8.93 -16.15 6.68
C SER A 294 7.75 -17.00 7.17
N PRO A 295 6.50 -16.79 6.70
CA PRO A 295 5.37 -17.65 7.07
C PRO A 295 5.55 -19.11 6.66
N LEU A 296 6.43 -19.41 5.69
CA LEU A 296 6.68 -20.78 5.22
C LEU A 296 7.56 -21.59 6.19
N LEU A 297 8.28 -20.92 7.08
CA LEU A 297 9.12 -21.53 8.11
C LEU A 297 8.35 -21.84 9.40
N VAL A 298 7.29 -21.09 9.66
CA VAL A 298 6.53 -21.19 10.91
C VAL A 298 5.37 -22.17 10.74
N GLY A 299 5.48 -23.32 11.39
CA GLY A 299 4.34 -24.21 11.60
C GLY A 299 3.32 -23.57 12.52
N LYS A 300 2.02 -23.73 12.24
CA LYS A 300 0.98 -23.29 13.19
C LYS A 300 1.06 -24.12 14.46
N SER A 301 1.07 -23.47 15.62
CA SER A 301 1.22 -24.15 16.91
C SER A 301 0.03 -25.04 17.29
N LYS A 302 -1.14 -24.80 16.68
CA LYS A 302 -2.39 -25.54 16.86
C LYS A 302 -3.15 -25.63 15.53
N GLY A 303 -4.08 -26.57 15.43
CA GLY A 303 -5.01 -26.67 14.30
C GLY A 303 -4.72 -27.79 13.29
N CYS A 304 -3.74 -28.66 13.54
CA CYS A 304 -3.56 -29.87 12.74
C CYS A 304 -3.98 -31.13 13.51
N GLY A 305 -4.39 -32.16 12.77
CA GLY A 305 -4.93 -33.42 13.32
C GLY A 305 -6.42 -33.36 13.67
N PHE A 306 -7.03 -34.54 13.90
CA PHE A 306 -8.48 -34.70 14.10
C PHE A 306 -9.06 -33.88 15.26
N PHE A 307 -8.26 -33.59 16.29
CA PHE A 307 -8.67 -32.76 17.43
C PHE A 307 -8.06 -31.35 17.42
N GLY A 308 -7.31 -30.96 16.38
CA GLY A 308 -6.67 -29.63 16.29
C GLY A 308 -5.62 -29.34 17.37
N THR A 309 -5.22 -30.34 18.16
CA THR A 309 -4.25 -30.19 19.27
C THR A 309 -2.80 -30.34 18.83
N SER A 310 -2.54 -30.91 17.65
CA SER A 310 -1.17 -31.10 17.16
C SER A 310 -0.64 -29.89 16.42
N ARG A 311 0.69 -29.69 16.50
CA ARG A 311 1.39 -28.64 15.75
C ARG A 311 1.32 -28.96 14.26
N CYS A 312 0.91 -28.01 13.45
CA CYS A 312 0.99 -28.14 12.02
C CYS A 312 2.45 -28.10 11.58
N PRO A 313 2.88 -29.02 10.69
CA PRO A 313 4.19 -28.88 10.06
C PRO A 313 4.26 -27.57 9.28
N ALA A 314 5.45 -26.99 9.20
CA ALA A 314 5.69 -25.86 8.33
C ALA A 314 5.37 -26.25 6.87
N PRO A 315 4.70 -25.38 6.09
CA PRO A 315 4.20 -25.74 4.76
C PRO A 315 5.32 -26.15 3.80
N CYS A 316 6.54 -25.62 3.99
CA CYS A 316 7.71 -25.93 3.17
C CYS A 316 8.88 -26.47 4.00
N ALA A 317 8.61 -27.41 4.92
CA ALA A 317 9.63 -27.98 5.80
C ALA A 317 10.83 -28.60 5.06
N SER A 318 10.62 -29.18 3.86
CA SER A 318 11.68 -29.84 3.08
C SER A 318 12.75 -28.89 2.56
N ILE A 319 12.45 -27.59 2.42
CA ILE A 319 13.35 -26.57 1.89
C ILE A 319 13.61 -25.45 2.92
N ALA A 320 13.31 -25.69 4.20
CA ALA A 320 13.40 -24.68 5.25
C ALA A 320 14.84 -24.16 5.44
N GLY A 321 15.85 -25.00 5.19
CA GLY A 321 17.26 -24.60 5.21
C GLY A 321 17.57 -23.54 4.15
N ASP A 322 17.21 -23.82 2.90
CA ASP A 322 17.41 -22.91 1.75
C ASP A 322 16.66 -21.58 1.96
N ILE A 323 15.42 -21.64 2.48
CA ILE A 323 14.63 -20.44 2.78
C ILE A 323 15.33 -19.57 3.84
N LYS A 324 15.83 -20.16 4.93
CA LYS A 324 16.56 -19.42 5.98
C LYS A 324 17.82 -18.76 5.45
N GLN A 325 18.61 -19.49 4.66
CA GLN A 325 19.81 -18.94 4.02
C GLN A 325 19.47 -17.77 3.09
N THR A 326 18.37 -17.88 2.34
CA THR A 326 17.91 -16.82 1.45
C THR A 326 17.48 -15.57 2.23
N ILE A 327 16.69 -15.72 3.30
CA ILE A 327 16.30 -14.60 4.16
C ILE A 327 17.54 -13.91 4.74
N GLN A 328 18.48 -14.68 5.28
CA GLN A 328 19.72 -14.14 5.83
C GLN A 328 20.54 -13.38 4.79
N ALA A 329 20.64 -13.89 3.56
CA ALA A 329 21.32 -13.21 2.47
C ALA A 329 20.67 -11.86 2.12
N ILE A 330 19.33 -11.80 2.10
CA ILE A 330 18.58 -10.56 1.87
C ILE A 330 18.82 -9.56 3.01
N GLU A 331 18.76 -10.01 4.27
CA GLU A 331 18.98 -9.15 5.44
C GLU A 331 20.40 -8.57 5.47
N VAL A 332 21.43 -9.38 5.21
CA VAL A 332 22.82 -8.92 5.12
C VAL A 332 22.97 -7.86 4.03
N ARG A 333 22.36 -8.09 2.85
CA ARG A 333 22.41 -7.14 1.74
C ARG A 333 21.65 -5.84 2.04
N ALA A 334 20.50 -5.92 2.69
CA ALA A 334 19.72 -4.73 3.06
C ALA A 334 20.48 -3.81 4.02
N VAL A 335 21.40 -4.35 4.83
CA VAL A 335 22.29 -3.57 5.70
C VAL A 335 23.47 -2.99 4.93
N SER A 336 24.04 -3.73 3.97
CA SER A 336 25.23 -3.27 3.21
C SER A 336 24.89 -2.25 2.11
N ASP A 337 23.74 -2.42 1.47
CA ASP A 337 23.25 -1.56 0.39
C ASP A 337 21.92 -0.93 0.83
N PRO A 338 21.94 0.02 1.77
CA PRO A 338 20.73 0.74 2.12
C PRO A 338 20.16 1.35 0.83
N PRO A 339 18.85 1.24 0.58
CA PRO A 339 18.23 1.85 -0.59
C PRO A 339 18.65 3.32 -0.64
N ALA A 340 19.18 3.75 -1.79
CA ALA A 340 19.74 5.09 -1.94
C ALA A 340 18.76 6.12 -1.36
N PRO A 341 19.21 7.03 -0.48
CA PRO A 341 18.33 7.94 0.27
C PRO A 341 17.55 8.95 -0.61
N GLY A 342 17.61 8.85 -1.94
CA GLY A 342 16.80 9.66 -2.88
C GLY A 342 15.30 9.29 -2.91
N ALA A 343 14.77 8.69 -1.86
CA ALA A 343 13.36 8.34 -1.67
C ALA A 343 12.83 8.67 -0.28
N ALA A 344 13.64 9.28 0.59
CA ALA A 344 13.20 9.71 1.91
C ALA A 344 13.90 11.01 2.29
N GLU A 345 13.07 11.97 2.69
CA GLU A 345 13.40 13.20 3.40
C GLU A 345 14.11 14.28 2.55
N ALA A 346 13.28 15.07 1.86
CA ALA A 346 13.56 16.50 1.79
C ALA A 346 13.88 16.99 3.22
N PRO A 347 14.94 17.79 3.42
CA PRO A 347 15.25 18.33 4.73
C PRO A 347 14.02 19.06 5.29
N PRO A 348 13.77 19.03 6.61
CA PRO A 348 12.75 19.87 7.20
C PRO A 348 13.10 21.33 6.90
N ASP A 349 12.40 21.93 5.94
CA ASP A 349 12.49 23.35 5.66
C ASP A 349 12.17 24.12 6.96
N ARG A 350 13.16 24.91 7.40
CA ARG A 350 13.03 25.93 8.44
C ARG A 350 12.66 27.25 7.80
#